data_AF-A0AA42VHF0-F1
#
_entry.id   AF-A0AA42VHF0-F1
#
_cell.length_a   1.000
_cell.length_b   1.000
_cell.length_c   1.000
_cell.angle_alpha   90.00
_cell.angle_beta   90.00
_cell.angle_gamma   90.00
#
_symmetry.space_group_name_H-M   'P 1'
#
loop_
_entity.id
_entity.type
_entity.pdbx_description
1 polymer ?
#
loop_
_entity_poly.entity_id
_entity_poly.type
_entity_poly.pdbx_seq_one_letter_code
_entity_poly.pdbx_strand_id
1 'polypeptide(L)'
;LDFVVTYGLHCFAKDEEGIDSAALEYFDGRESRPFSFERYELSKQLPDLISELDKKQITEIGGGGEKYRIVEILNPETKEVSEYKIGFCCFRENRLLRLHVTTAFIEKREKPGVGKHATTSIFRIGNQLMASKRNAFGIPKEAKNKRQKV
;
A
#
# COMPACT_ATOMS: atom_id res chain seq x y z
N LEU A 1 0.26 -13.87 -14.54
CA LEU A 1 1.36 -13.58 -13.59
C LEU A 1 0.63 -13.09 -12.36
N ASP A 2 0.44 -13.96 -11.39
CA ASP A 2 -0.68 -13.80 -10.47
C ASP A 2 -0.15 -13.44 -9.09
N PHE A 3 -0.73 -12.41 -8.48
CA PHE A 3 -0.38 -11.94 -7.15
C PHE A 3 -1.51 -12.26 -6.18
N VAL A 4 -1.15 -12.82 -5.03
CA VAL A 4 -2.02 -12.80 -3.85
C VAL A 4 -1.98 -11.39 -3.29
N VAL A 5 -3.11 -10.71 -3.27
CA VAL A 5 -3.22 -9.33 -2.77
C VAL A 5 -3.64 -9.33 -1.31
N THR A 6 -2.99 -8.50 -0.49
CA THR A 6 -3.39 -8.25 0.89
C THR A 6 -3.25 -6.78 1.25
N TYR A 7 -3.96 -6.36 2.29
CA TYR A 7 -4.06 -4.97 2.73
C TYR A 7 -3.64 -4.85 4.18
N GLY A 8 -2.81 -3.85 4.49
CA GLY A 8 -2.36 -3.53 5.84
C GLY A 8 -3.30 -2.57 6.56
N LEU A 9 -3.13 -2.45 7.88
CA LEU A 9 -3.92 -1.61 8.77
C LEU A 9 -4.00 -0.14 8.30
N HIS A 10 -2.91 0.41 7.77
CA HIS A 10 -2.85 1.83 7.39
C HIS A 10 -3.72 2.16 6.17
N CYS A 11 -4.28 1.15 5.48
CA CYS A 11 -5.24 1.38 4.41
C CYS A 11 -6.57 1.96 4.91
N PHE A 12 -6.93 1.77 6.19
CA PHE A 12 -8.19 2.23 6.76
C PHE A 12 -8.05 2.87 8.15
N ALA A 13 -6.87 2.82 8.76
CA ALA A 13 -6.57 3.44 10.04
C ALA A 13 -5.46 4.49 9.93
N LYS A 14 -5.54 5.54 10.74
CA LYS A 14 -4.57 6.65 10.78
C LYS A 14 -4.70 7.38 12.11
N ASP A 15 -3.59 7.79 12.69
CA ASP A 15 -3.61 8.72 13.82
C ASP A 15 -4.15 10.08 13.34
N GLU A 16 -5.29 10.47 13.89
CA GLU A 16 -5.92 11.77 13.66
C GLU A 16 -5.88 12.56 14.98
N GLU A 17 -5.23 13.72 14.95
CA GLU A 17 -5.16 14.59 16.13
C GLU A 17 -6.58 15.07 16.52
N GLY A 18 -6.90 14.98 17.82
CA GLY A 18 -8.15 15.50 18.36
C GLY A 18 -9.33 14.52 18.39
N ILE A 19 -9.15 13.26 17.95
CA ILE A 19 -10.15 12.20 18.15
C ILE A 19 -9.75 11.36 19.35
N ASP A 20 -10.45 11.56 20.47
CA ASP A 20 -10.38 10.67 21.63
C ASP A 20 -11.05 9.34 21.25
N SER A 21 -10.24 8.36 20.87
CA SER A 21 -10.66 7.27 19.97
C SER A 21 -10.46 5.87 20.54
N ALA A 22 -10.50 5.69 21.86
CA ALA A 22 -10.46 4.35 22.47
C ALA A 22 -11.55 3.41 21.88
N ALA A 23 -12.70 3.95 21.45
CA ALA A 23 -13.77 3.20 20.80
C ALA A 23 -13.53 2.88 19.31
N LEU A 24 -12.58 3.56 18.66
CA LEU A 24 -12.23 3.40 17.25
C LEU A 24 -10.86 2.76 17.06
N GLU A 25 -10.16 2.42 18.14
CA GLU A 25 -8.89 1.70 18.07
C GLU A 25 -9.06 0.33 17.40
N TYR A 26 -8.28 0.09 16.36
CA TYR A 26 -8.18 -1.20 15.71
C TYR A 26 -6.78 -1.77 15.93
N PHE A 27 -6.72 -2.96 16.52
CA PHE A 27 -5.48 -3.70 16.76
C PHE A 27 -5.31 -4.81 15.72
N ASP A 28 -4.21 -4.75 14.95
CA ASP A 28 -3.91 -5.74 13.90
C ASP A 28 -3.03 -6.91 14.38
N GLY A 29 -2.78 -7.00 15.70
CA GLY A 29 -1.83 -7.94 16.30
C GLY A 29 -0.44 -7.35 16.52
N ARG A 30 -0.20 -6.10 16.12
CA ARG A 30 1.13 -5.50 16.16
C ARG A 30 1.16 -4.03 16.54
N GLU A 31 0.22 -3.27 16.02
CA GLU A 31 0.00 -1.88 16.39
C GLU A 31 -1.50 -1.65 16.55
N SER A 32 -1.85 -0.67 17.39
CA SER A 32 -3.21 -0.16 17.52
C SER A 32 -3.25 1.20 16.85
N ARG A 33 -4.20 1.42 15.95
CA ARG A 33 -4.44 2.72 15.33
C ARG A 33 -5.93 3.00 15.22
N PRO A 34 -6.36 4.26 15.37
CA PRO A 34 -7.77 4.59 15.25
C PRO A 34 -8.27 4.46 13.81
N PHE A 35 -9.49 3.97 13.68
CA PHE A 35 -10.20 3.82 12.42
C PHE A 35 -10.48 5.20 11.80
N SER A 36 -10.13 5.35 10.51
CA SER A 36 -10.37 6.58 9.74
C SER A 36 -11.44 6.31 8.69
N PHE A 37 -12.62 6.92 8.86
CA PHE A 37 -13.73 6.77 7.92
C PHE A 37 -13.35 7.23 6.50
N GLU A 38 -12.58 8.32 6.37
CA GLU A 38 -12.07 8.82 5.08
C GLU A 38 -11.23 7.75 4.39
N ARG A 39 -10.26 7.14 5.09
CA ARG A 39 -9.43 6.08 4.51
C ARG A 39 -10.23 4.82 4.21
N TYR A 40 -11.16 4.43 5.09
CA TYR A 40 -11.99 3.25 4.88
C TYR A 40 -12.80 3.35 3.60
N GLU A 41 -13.46 4.49 3.34
CA GLU A 41 -14.22 4.68 2.10
C GLU A 41 -13.32 4.65 0.87
N LEU A 42 -12.15 5.30 0.92
CA LEU A 42 -11.17 5.24 -0.18
C LEU A 42 -10.60 3.83 -0.38
N SER A 43 -10.45 3.05 0.69
CA SER A 43 -9.89 1.70 0.63
C SER A 43 -10.75 0.74 -0.22
N LYS A 44 -12.06 1.00 -0.34
CA LYS A 44 -12.98 0.21 -1.15
C LYS A 44 -12.64 0.25 -2.65
N GLN A 45 -11.92 1.27 -3.10
CA GLN A 45 -11.47 1.41 -4.49
C GLN A 45 -10.17 0.63 -4.75
N LEU A 46 -9.46 0.18 -3.71
CA LEU A 46 -8.17 -0.50 -3.85
C LEU A 46 -8.24 -1.79 -4.69
N PRO A 47 -9.23 -2.68 -4.55
CA PRO A 47 -9.30 -3.88 -5.39
C PRO A 47 -9.28 -3.56 -6.89
N ASP A 48 -10.09 -2.59 -7.32
CA ASP A 48 -10.17 -2.19 -8.72
C ASP A 48 -8.86 -1.55 -9.19
N LEU A 49 -8.29 -0.63 -8.40
CA LEU A 49 -7.01 0.03 -8.72
C LEU A 49 -5.85 -0.96 -8.82
N ILE A 50 -5.84 -1.97 -7.96
CA ILE A 50 -4.84 -3.04 -7.96
C ILE A 50 -5.05 -3.97 -9.16
N SER A 51 -6.31 -4.21 -9.57
CA SER A 51 -6.61 -5.02 -10.76
C SER A 51 -6.12 -4.37 -12.06
N GLU A 52 -6.02 -3.04 -12.09
CA GLU A 52 -5.53 -2.25 -13.23
C GLU A 52 -4.03 -1.93 -13.18
N LEU A 53 -3.28 -2.52 -12.24
CA LEU A 53 -1.84 -2.28 -12.09
C LEU A 53 -1.03 -2.62 -13.35
N ASP A 54 -1.52 -3.51 -14.19
CA ASP A 54 -0.93 -3.89 -15.47
C ASP A 54 -0.97 -2.75 -16.50
N LYS A 55 -1.93 -1.83 -16.34
CA LYS A 55 -2.15 -0.67 -17.21
C LYS A 55 -1.56 0.62 -16.66
N LYS A 56 -1.14 0.63 -15.39
CA LYS A 56 -0.63 1.83 -14.71
C LYS A 56 0.89 1.87 -14.63
N GLN A 57 1.43 3.09 -14.69
CA GLN A 57 2.82 3.34 -14.35
C GLN A 57 2.98 3.31 -12.83
N ILE A 58 3.96 2.52 -12.36
CA ILE A 58 4.26 2.38 -10.93
C ILE A 58 5.56 3.12 -10.66
N THR A 59 5.53 4.03 -9.70
CA THR A 59 6.72 4.75 -9.27
C THR A 59 7.42 3.99 -8.15
N GLU A 60 8.69 3.65 -8.35
CA GLU A 60 9.55 3.15 -7.28
C GLU A 60 10.04 4.32 -6.43
N ILE A 61 9.78 4.29 -5.13
CA ILE A 61 10.20 5.31 -4.18
C ILE A 61 11.22 4.68 -3.22
N GLY A 62 12.45 5.21 -3.23
CA GLY A 62 13.50 4.77 -2.33
C GLY A 62 13.37 5.42 -0.95
N GLY A 63 13.09 4.61 0.07
CA GLY A 63 13.18 5.02 1.49
C GLY A 63 11.99 4.55 2.33
N GLY A 64 12.26 3.77 3.38
CA GLY A 64 11.29 3.45 4.43
C GLY A 64 10.22 2.42 4.05
N GLY A 65 10.53 1.12 4.12
CA GLY A 65 9.56 0.01 4.16
C GLY A 65 8.77 -0.27 2.86
N GLU A 66 8.14 0.75 2.30
CA GLU A 66 7.37 0.77 1.07
C GLU A 66 8.31 1.01 -0.12
N LYS A 67 8.06 0.33 -1.24
CA LYS A 67 8.97 0.38 -2.40
C LYS A 67 8.32 0.92 -3.65
N TYR A 68 7.03 0.68 -3.78
CA TYR A 68 6.29 0.99 -4.99
C TYR A 68 5.07 1.80 -4.63
N ARG A 69 4.75 2.78 -5.48
CA ARG A 69 3.64 3.68 -5.29
C ARG A 69 2.89 4.01 -6.57
N ILE A 70 1.57 4.09 -6.46
CA ILE A 70 0.66 4.69 -7.46
C ILE A 70 0.19 6.04 -6.92
N VAL A 71 -0.04 7.03 -7.80
CA VAL A 71 -0.35 8.41 -7.40
C VAL A 71 -1.71 8.94 -7.90
N GLU A 72 -2.35 8.31 -8.88
CA GLU A 72 -3.47 8.97 -9.59
C GLU A 72 -4.85 8.37 -9.24
N ILE A 73 -5.75 9.22 -8.71
CA ILE A 73 -7.21 9.04 -8.75
C ILE A 73 -7.89 10.36 -9.14
N LEU A 74 -8.82 10.29 -10.08
CA LEU A 74 -9.82 11.33 -10.33
C LEU A 74 -10.98 11.13 -9.34
N ASN A 75 -11.29 12.13 -8.52
CA ASN A 75 -12.50 12.08 -7.71
C ASN A 75 -13.72 12.23 -8.64
N PRO A 76 -14.61 11.22 -8.75
CA PRO A 76 -15.73 11.24 -9.68
C PRO A 76 -16.79 12.29 -9.32
N GLU A 77 -16.90 12.70 -8.05
CA GLU A 77 -17.89 13.69 -7.59
C GLU A 77 -17.39 15.12 -7.78
N THR A 78 -16.13 15.41 -7.41
CA THR A 78 -15.58 16.76 -7.48
C THR A 78 -14.92 17.07 -8.82
N LYS A 79 -14.67 16.05 -9.66
CA LYS A 79 -13.83 16.12 -10.87
C LYS A 79 -12.40 16.64 -10.62
N GLU A 80 -11.99 16.73 -9.36
CA GLU A 80 -10.63 17.12 -8.99
C GLU A 80 -9.72 15.90 -9.05
N VAL A 81 -8.53 16.09 -9.62
CA VAL A 81 -7.47 15.09 -9.56
C VAL A 81 -6.82 15.23 -8.18
N SER A 82 -7.08 14.25 -7.32
CA SER A 82 -6.39 14.14 -6.03
C SER A 82 -5.26 13.13 -6.17
N GLU A 83 -4.09 13.44 -5.63
CA GLU A 83 -3.01 12.46 -5.57
C GLU A 83 -3.36 11.36 -4.55
N TYR A 84 -3.92 10.25 -5.03
CA TYR A 84 -4.14 9.09 -4.19
C TYR A 84 -2.91 8.21 -4.17
N LYS A 85 -2.23 8.26 -3.03
CA LYS A 85 -1.00 7.51 -2.77
C LYS A 85 -1.34 6.11 -2.33
N ILE A 86 -0.96 5.11 -3.12
CA ILE A 86 -1.04 3.70 -2.73
C ILE A 86 0.37 3.17 -2.57
N GLY A 87 0.83 2.98 -1.33
CA GLY A 87 2.11 2.35 -1.04
C GLY A 87 1.96 0.83 -0.98
N PHE A 88 2.84 0.11 -1.65
CA PHE A 88 2.86 -1.35 -1.58
C PHE A 88 4.26 -1.94 -1.73
N CYS A 89 4.32 -3.23 -1.46
CA CYS A 89 5.50 -4.06 -1.66
C CYS A 89 5.11 -5.36 -2.36
N CYS A 90 6.08 -5.97 -3.02
CA CYS A 90 5.91 -7.27 -3.65
C CYS A 90 7.01 -8.22 -3.16
N PHE A 91 6.65 -9.45 -2.80
CA PHE A 91 7.60 -10.45 -2.31
C PHE A 91 7.08 -11.87 -2.57
N ARG A 92 7.98 -12.86 -2.46
CA ARG A 92 7.59 -14.28 -2.51
C ARG A 92 7.22 -14.78 -1.13
N GLU A 93 6.11 -15.50 -1.05
CA GLU A 93 5.66 -16.21 0.14
C GLU A 93 5.00 -17.52 -0.29
N ASN A 94 5.39 -18.66 0.32
CA ASN A 94 4.82 -19.98 0.02
C ASN A 94 4.79 -20.31 -1.49
N ARG A 95 5.86 -19.95 -2.21
CA ARG A 95 6.02 -20.08 -3.68
C ARG A 95 5.09 -19.20 -4.54
N LEU A 96 4.25 -18.38 -3.93
CA LEU A 96 3.39 -17.41 -4.60
C LEU A 96 4.03 -16.03 -4.61
N LEU A 97 3.64 -15.19 -5.57
CA LEU A 97 3.91 -13.75 -5.53
C LEU A 97 2.82 -13.09 -4.67
N ARG A 98 3.24 -12.26 -3.73
CA ARG A 98 2.33 -11.48 -2.88
C ARG A 98 2.55 -10.00 -3.13
N LEU A 99 1.44 -9.28 -3.30
CA LEU A 99 1.39 -7.83 -3.26
C LEU A 99 0.72 -7.46 -1.94
N HIS A 100 1.42 -6.72 -1.09
CA HIS A 100 0.85 -6.22 0.16
C HIS A 100 0.80 -4.69 0.10
N VAL A 101 -0.42 -4.16 0.10
CA VAL A 101 -0.69 -2.72 0.18
C VAL A 101 -0.44 -2.30 1.62
N THR A 102 0.58 -1.49 1.83
CA THR A 102 1.00 -1.05 3.17
C THR A 102 0.20 0.15 3.63
N THR A 103 -0.08 1.10 2.72
CA THR A 103 -0.80 2.34 3.03
C THR A 103 -1.59 2.83 1.82
N ALA A 104 -2.68 3.56 2.08
CA ALA A 104 -3.45 4.22 1.03
C ALA A 104 -4.09 5.51 1.57
N PHE A 105 -3.84 6.66 0.92
CA PHE A 105 -4.39 7.95 1.33
C PHE A 105 -4.30 9.04 0.24
N ILE A 106 -5.19 10.03 0.32
CA ILE A 106 -5.06 11.26 -0.47
C ILE A 106 -3.99 12.16 0.16
N GLU A 107 -3.02 12.60 -0.62
CA GLU A 107 -2.08 13.62 -0.15
C GLU A 107 -2.65 15.02 -0.28
N LYS A 108 -2.85 15.66 0.89
CA LYS A 108 -3.36 17.03 1.01
C LYS A 108 -2.27 18.10 0.86
N ARG A 109 -1.02 17.75 0.50
CA ARG A 109 0.11 18.70 0.40
C ARG A 109 0.76 18.68 -0.99
N GLU A 110 0.87 19.85 -1.60
CA GLU A 110 1.63 20.14 -2.83
C GLU A 110 3.16 20.13 -2.59
N LYS A 111 3.71 19.06 -2.03
CA LYS A 111 5.17 18.88 -2.08
C LYS A 111 5.47 17.80 -3.11
N PRO A 112 6.02 18.15 -4.29
CA PRO A 112 6.47 17.13 -5.23
C PRO A 112 7.42 16.22 -4.46
N GLY A 113 7.16 14.92 -4.46
CA GLY A 113 8.01 13.96 -3.79
C GLY A 113 9.44 14.13 -4.31
N VAL A 114 10.34 14.72 -3.52
CA VAL A 114 11.73 14.96 -3.92
C VAL A 114 12.47 13.64 -3.76
N GLY A 115 12.40 12.79 -4.78
CA GLY A 115 13.06 11.50 -4.82
C GLY A 115 13.36 11.12 -6.27
N LYS A 116 14.37 10.29 -6.50
CA LYS A 116 14.58 9.68 -7.82
C LYS A 116 13.41 8.73 -8.07
N HIS A 117 12.51 9.12 -8.95
CA HIS A 117 11.39 8.30 -9.39
C HIS A 117 11.86 7.43 -10.54
N ALA A 118 11.83 6.11 -10.35
CA ALA A 118 11.96 5.15 -11.45
C ALA A 118 10.59 4.57 -11.73
N THR A 119 10.13 4.69 -12.98
CA THR A 119 8.87 4.08 -13.39
C THR A 119 9.08 2.61 -13.77
N THR A 120 8.17 1.75 -13.33
CA THR A 120 8.17 0.31 -13.66
C THR A 120 6.74 -0.20 -13.86
N SER A 121 6.62 -1.47 -14.27
CA SER A 121 5.33 -2.18 -14.41
C SER A 121 5.26 -3.37 -13.47
N ILE A 122 4.04 -3.80 -13.13
CA ILE A 122 3.82 -4.95 -12.24
C ILE A 122 4.42 -6.25 -12.80
N PHE A 123 4.41 -6.41 -14.13
CA PHE A 123 5.04 -7.56 -14.80
C PHE A 123 6.56 -7.58 -14.63
N ARG A 124 7.22 -6.42 -14.74
CA ARG A 124 8.65 -6.30 -14.51
C ARG A 124 9.01 -6.66 -13.06
N ILE A 125 8.23 -6.16 -12.09
CA ILE A 125 8.37 -6.51 -10.68
C ILE A 125 8.20 -8.03 -10.47
N GLY A 126 7.14 -8.62 -11.01
CA GLY A 126 6.86 -10.06 -10.90
C GLY A 126 7.98 -10.92 -11.50
N ASN A 127 8.44 -10.60 -12.71
CA ASN A 127 9.54 -11.32 -13.37
C ASN A 127 10.84 -11.23 -12.58
N GLN A 128 11.18 -10.06 -12.02
CA GLN A 128 12.36 -9.89 -11.19
C GLN A 128 12.28 -10.72 -9.91
N LEU A 129 11.11 -10.77 -9.26
CA LEU A 129 10.89 -11.62 -8.08
C LEU A 129 10.95 -13.10 -8.42
N MET A 130 10.53 -13.51 -9.61
CA MET A 130 10.63 -14.90 -10.08
C MET A 130 12.07 -15.32 -10.38
N ALA A 131 12.86 -14.44 -10.99
CA ALA A 131 14.26 -14.70 -11.34
C ALA A 131 15.21 -14.68 -10.12
N SER A 132 14.87 -13.92 -9.08
CA SER A 132 15.72 -13.78 -7.89
C SER A 132 15.58 -14.96 -6.92
N LYS A 133 16.70 -15.55 -6.50
CA LYS A 133 16.76 -16.62 -5.47
C LYS A 133 16.46 -16.14 -4.05
N ARG A 134 16.47 -14.83 -3.80
CA ARG A 134 16.13 -14.20 -2.51
C ARG A 134 15.07 -13.15 -2.75
N ASN A 135 14.20 -12.92 -1.77
CA ASN A 135 13.44 -11.66 -1.74
C ASN A 135 14.47 -10.54 -1.63
N ALA A 136 14.76 -9.87 -2.75
CA ALA A 136 15.85 -8.90 -2.87
C ALA A 136 15.75 -7.72 -1.87
N PHE A 137 14.60 -7.63 -1.19
CA PHE A 137 14.09 -6.40 -0.64
C PHE A 137 13.47 -6.54 0.75
N GLY A 138 13.53 -7.73 1.34
CA GLY A 138 12.92 -8.03 2.64
C GLY A 138 11.40 -8.05 2.57
N ILE A 139 10.78 -8.98 3.31
CA ILE A 139 9.34 -8.94 3.54
C ILE A 139 9.10 -7.77 4.51
N PRO A 140 8.13 -6.86 4.24
CA PRO A 140 7.78 -5.79 5.17
C PRO A 140 7.53 -6.36 6.55
N LYS A 141 7.74 -5.54 7.57
CA LYS A 141 7.51 -6.02 8.92
C LYS A 141 6.05 -6.47 9.01
N GLU A 142 5.13 -5.67 8.49
CA GLU A 142 3.66 -5.82 8.46
C GLU A 142 3.25 -7.17 7.85
N ALA A 143 3.99 -7.63 6.84
CA ALA A 143 3.77 -8.92 6.18
C ALA A 143 4.46 -10.12 6.86
N LYS A 144 5.34 -9.90 7.84
CA LYS A 144 6.08 -10.97 8.56
C LYS A 144 5.31 -11.55 9.75
N ASN A 145 4.01 -11.30 9.88
CA ASN A 145 3.20 -11.67 11.05
C ASN A 145 3.42 -13.13 11.50
N LYS A 146 4.24 -13.32 12.54
CA LYS A 146 4.06 -14.44 13.46
C LYS A 146 2.92 -14.00 14.36
N ARG A 147 1.71 -14.53 14.12
CA ARG A 147 0.60 -14.39 15.08
C ARG A 147 1.16 -14.78 16.46
N GLN A 148 1.19 -13.85 17.42
CA GLN A 148 1.31 -14.28 18.81
C GLN A 148 0.09 -15.17 19.06
N LYS A 149 0.33 -16.41 19.50
CA LYS A 149 -0.74 -17.28 19.96
C LYS A 149 -1.41 -16.56 21.12
N VAL A 150 -2.65 -16.11 20.90
CA VAL A 150 -3.58 -15.76 21.98
C VAL A 150 -4.04 -17.06 22.62
#